data_AF-A0A9P7HBY1-F1
#
_entry.id   AF-A0A9P7HBY1-F1
#
_cell.length_a   1.000
_cell.length_b   1.000
_cell.length_c   1.000
_cell.angle_alpha   90.00
_cell.angle_beta   90.00
_cell.angle_gamma   90.00
#
_symmetry.space_group_name_H-M   'P 1'
#
loop_
_entity.id
_entity.type
_entity.pdbx_description
1 polymer ?
#
loop_
_entity_poly.entity_id
_entity_poly.type
_entity_poly.pdbx_seq_one_letter_code
_entity_poly.pdbx_strand_id
1 'polypeptide(L)'
;MSQKTQEPVITRTSDLPIEESKWVTLKKIEYVDQVGKARTWEVATRKTRGKSGVDAVAMGNILLHPSKPASTLLVIQYRPPLDAYTIEWPAGLIDAEETAEQAAVREFKEETGYDCKVLSVSPAQAADPGMTNANMQLAMVEVQLGENEEEPEQRLDDGEHIQREIIPLAELYDRLVEYSKKERTVVAAKLFHFAAGMHFAQTQNKPTDTGMSRLALSDADKTVRDWFVETTKSLGCKVTIDAIGNVFAVRPGRNDGPPTLAGSHLDTQPSGGRYDGILGIQAGIEMLKILQEHDVETEYPVGVVNWTNEEGARFPISMMASGVWAESIALERAHNLKEVAGNATVKAELGRIGYHGETPASFKSMPIGAHFELHIEQGPILERAQKKIGVVQDAHTGSTPFADRADALLLAARLITHSHRLATKHNALASTGILNLTPGSTNTIPGHVSFSLDIRSPSDETVEKLEKELRRDFDLLARGTDVDGLLAGSTPALTLSLEWRTDTISNATKFHPDCIQAVRDSAESILGKDAAIDISSGAGHDSVYTNKHCPTTMIFIPCKGGVSHNPEEYSTPEECAIGAEVLCQAVVRYDQKRVE
;
A
#
# COMPACT_ATOMS: atom_id res chain seq x y z
N MET A 1 -42.83 28.53 -26.01
CA MET A 1 -43.39 29.24 -24.82
C MET A 1 -42.87 28.50 -23.59
N SER A 2 -42.49 29.19 -22.51
CA SER A 2 -42.18 28.48 -21.26
C SER A 2 -43.46 27.82 -20.75
N GLN A 3 -43.45 26.49 -20.60
CA GLN A 3 -44.49 25.79 -19.86
C GLN A 3 -44.41 26.25 -18.40
N LYS A 4 -45.57 26.56 -17.80
CA LYS A 4 -45.63 26.81 -16.35
C LYS A 4 -45.47 25.48 -15.63
N THR A 5 -44.25 25.17 -15.21
CA THR A 5 -44.01 24.11 -14.24
C THR A 5 -44.67 24.48 -12.91
N GLN A 6 -45.31 23.50 -12.29
CA GLN A 6 -45.84 23.56 -10.93
C GLN A 6 -45.37 22.30 -10.20
N GLU A 7 -45.36 22.31 -8.87
CA GLU A 7 -45.07 21.07 -8.13
C GLU A 7 -46.11 19.98 -8.41
N PRO A 8 -45.71 18.70 -8.44
CA PRO A 8 -46.63 17.58 -8.44
C PRO A 8 -47.50 17.56 -7.18
N VAL A 9 -48.81 17.37 -7.37
CA VAL A 9 -49.82 17.30 -6.30
C VAL A 9 -50.78 16.15 -6.58
N ILE A 10 -51.01 15.28 -5.59
CA ILE A 10 -52.04 14.23 -5.68
C ILE A 10 -53.41 14.90 -5.50
N THR A 11 -54.20 14.97 -6.58
CA THR A 11 -55.52 15.62 -6.57
C THR A 11 -56.64 14.72 -6.03
N ARG A 12 -56.48 13.39 -6.14
CA ARG A 12 -57.40 12.37 -5.60
C ARG A 12 -56.74 10.99 -5.59
N THR A 13 -57.07 10.19 -4.58
CA THR A 13 -56.82 8.74 -4.55
C THR A 13 -58.15 7.98 -4.46
N SER A 14 -58.24 6.82 -5.10
CA SER A 14 -59.38 5.89 -5.02
C SER A 14 -58.99 4.50 -5.48
N ASP A 15 -59.72 3.48 -5.05
CA ASP A 15 -59.52 2.09 -5.48
C ASP A 15 -59.64 1.95 -7.00
N LEU A 16 -58.75 1.16 -7.61
CA LEU A 16 -58.71 0.88 -9.05
C LEU A 16 -59.20 -0.56 -9.30
N PRO A 17 -60.28 -0.78 -10.08
CA PRO A 17 -60.72 -2.12 -10.44
C PRO A 17 -59.64 -2.92 -11.17
N ILE A 18 -59.53 -4.22 -10.87
CA ILE A 18 -58.51 -5.11 -11.45
C ILE A 18 -58.66 -5.25 -12.97
N GLU A 19 -59.87 -5.08 -13.50
CA GLU A 19 -60.15 -5.06 -14.95
C GLU A 19 -59.52 -3.84 -15.64
N GLU A 20 -59.44 -2.70 -14.94
CA GLU A 20 -58.92 -1.42 -15.45
C GLU A 20 -57.40 -1.29 -15.27
N SER A 21 -56.78 -2.11 -14.41
CA SER A 21 -55.36 -1.96 -14.08
C SER A 21 -54.45 -2.40 -15.24
N LYS A 22 -53.70 -1.46 -15.84
CA LYS A 22 -52.77 -1.80 -16.95
C LYS A 22 -51.58 -2.67 -16.51
N TRP A 23 -50.97 -2.34 -15.37
CA TRP A 23 -49.61 -2.80 -15.03
C TRP A 23 -49.54 -3.89 -13.95
N VAL A 24 -50.44 -3.87 -12.96
CA VAL A 24 -50.36 -4.71 -11.75
C VAL A 24 -51.72 -5.34 -11.44
N THR A 25 -51.74 -6.58 -10.95
CA THR A 25 -52.94 -7.24 -10.40
C THR A 25 -52.63 -7.90 -9.06
N LEU A 26 -53.56 -7.79 -8.12
CA LEU A 26 -53.53 -8.58 -6.89
C LEU A 26 -53.86 -10.04 -7.19
N LYS A 27 -53.23 -10.97 -6.46
CA LYS A 27 -53.52 -12.41 -6.50
C LYS A 27 -53.50 -13.00 -5.10
N LYS A 28 -54.41 -13.94 -4.86
CA LYS A 28 -54.37 -14.87 -3.74
C LYS A 28 -53.52 -16.08 -4.12
N ILE A 29 -52.48 -16.38 -3.35
CA ILE A 29 -51.72 -17.63 -3.43
C ILE A 29 -52.21 -18.54 -2.30
N GLU A 30 -52.48 -19.80 -2.63
CA GLU A 30 -52.72 -20.86 -1.65
C GLU A 30 -51.53 -21.83 -1.71
N TYR A 31 -50.91 -22.08 -0.56
CA TYR A 31 -49.69 -22.89 -0.48
C TYR A 31 -49.65 -23.74 0.78
N VAL A 32 -48.71 -24.68 0.84
CA VAL A 32 -48.45 -25.51 2.02
C VAL A 32 -47.10 -25.11 2.60
N ASP A 33 -47.04 -24.84 3.89
CA ASP A 33 -45.81 -24.43 4.58
C ASP A 33 -44.89 -25.63 4.91
N GLN A 34 -43.71 -25.33 5.43
CA GLN A 34 -42.67 -26.32 5.76
C GLN A 34 -43.04 -27.31 6.87
N VAL A 35 -44.22 -27.18 7.52
CA VAL A 35 -44.77 -28.17 8.47
C VAL A 35 -46.05 -28.83 7.95
N GLY A 36 -46.34 -28.71 6.65
CA GLY A 36 -47.48 -29.36 6.00
C GLY A 36 -48.81 -28.64 6.21
N LYS A 37 -48.83 -27.41 6.74
CA LYS A 37 -50.05 -26.66 7.00
C LYS A 37 -50.41 -25.77 5.80
N ALA A 38 -51.67 -25.83 5.38
CA ALA A 38 -52.21 -24.94 4.35
C ALA A 38 -52.22 -23.46 4.81
N ARG A 39 -51.84 -22.57 3.91
CA ARG A 39 -51.69 -21.12 4.10
C ARG A 39 -52.24 -20.35 2.90
N THR A 40 -52.48 -19.07 3.12
CA THR A 40 -52.80 -18.09 2.09
C THR A 40 -51.79 -16.95 2.16
N TRP A 41 -51.41 -16.42 1.00
CA TRP A 41 -50.63 -15.18 0.85
C TRP A 41 -51.32 -14.28 -0.17
N GLU A 42 -51.19 -12.97 -0.01
CA GLU A 42 -51.71 -11.97 -0.96
C GLU A 42 -50.51 -11.25 -1.59
N VAL A 43 -50.52 -11.08 -2.91
CA VAL A 43 -49.35 -10.57 -3.65
C VAL A 43 -49.76 -9.67 -4.80
N ALA A 44 -49.06 -8.55 -4.96
CA ALA A 44 -49.13 -7.72 -6.15
C ALA A 44 -48.24 -8.29 -7.26
N THR A 45 -48.81 -8.54 -8.43
CA THR A 45 -48.10 -9.16 -9.56
C THR A 45 -48.16 -8.33 -10.83
N ARG A 46 -47.03 -8.20 -11.53
CA ARG A 46 -46.99 -7.45 -12.80
C ARG A 46 -47.74 -8.20 -13.91
N LYS A 47 -48.58 -7.48 -14.68
CA LYS A 47 -49.31 -8.03 -15.84
C LYS A 47 -48.43 -8.18 -17.09
N THR A 48 -47.32 -7.43 -17.17
CA THR A 48 -46.58 -7.16 -18.43
C THR A 48 -45.10 -7.60 -18.39
N ARG A 49 -44.78 -8.75 -17.80
CA ARG A 49 -43.40 -9.27 -17.78
C ARG A 49 -43.02 -9.85 -19.15
N GLY A 50 -41.85 -9.45 -19.66
CA GLY A 50 -41.31 -9.93 -20.94
C GLY A 50 -40.78 -11.37 -20.90
N LYS A 51 -40.38 -11.89 -22.08
CA LYS A 51 -39.84 -13.25 -22.24
C LYS A 51 -38.57 -13.51 -21.42
N SER A 52 -37.80 -12.45 -21.14
CA SER A 52 -36.60 -12.45 -20.30
C SER A 52 -36.85 -12.91 -18.86
N GLY A 53 -38.10 -12.83 -18.37
CA GLY A 53 -38.46 -13.21 -17.01
C GLY A 53 -38.07 -12.19 -15.93
N VAL A 54 -37.56 -11.02 -16.33
CA VAL A 54 -37.12 -9.90 -15.48
C VAL A 54 -37.93 -8.66 -15.82
N ASP A 55 -38.36 -7.86 -14.82
CA ASP A 55 -39.23 -6.70 -15.08
C ASP A 55 -38.48 -5.41 -15.45
N ALA A 56 -37.29 -5.20 -14.88
CA ALA A 56 -36.56 -3.93 -14.88
C ALA A 56 -35.05 -4.12 -14.69
N VAL A 57 -34.28 -3.06 -14.89
CA VAL A 57 -32.84 -2.98 -14.55
C VAL A 57 -32.52 -1.69 -13.80
N ALA A 58 -31.62 -1.73 -12.83
CA ALA A 58 -31.04 -0.54 -12.19
C ALA A 58 -29.56 -0.42 -12.55
N MET A 59 -29.05 0.80 -12.63
CA MET A 59 -27.69 1.11 -13.09
C MET A 59 -26.85 1.70 -11.96
N GLY A 60 -26.21 0.82 -11.17
CA GLY A 60 -25.16 1.23 -10.26
C GLY A 60 -23.97 1.73 -11.05
N ASN A 61 -23.61 3.01 -10.92
CA ASN A 61 -22.73 3.65 -11.88
C ASN A 61 -21.54 4.37 -11.22
N ILE A 62 -20.41 4.37 -11.94
CA ILE A 62 -19.18 5.10 -11.58
C ILE A 62 -18.77 6.03 -12.71
N LEU A 63 -18.57 7.30 -12.37
CA LEU A 63 -18.06 8.36 -13.24
C LEU A 63 -16.58 8.58 -12.88
N LEU A 64 -15.71 8.41 -13.87
CA LEU A 64 -14.27 8.56 -13.77
C LEU A 64 -13.82 9.77 -14.58
N HIS A 65 -12.96 10.61 -13.99
CA HIS A 65 -12.51 11.89 -14.54
C HIS A 65 -11.04 12.10 -14.14
N PRO A 66 -10.14 12.60 -15.01
CA PRO A 66 -8.70 12.56 -14.71
C PRO A 66 -8.28 13.39 -13.49
N SER A 67 -8.91 14.54 -13.25
CA SER A 67 -8.62 15.45 -12.12
C SER A 67 -9.63 15.43 -10.94
N LYS A 68 -10.68 14.60 -10.96
CA LYS A 68 -11.78 14.65 -9.96
C LYS A 68 -11.99 13.27 -9.30
N PRO A 69 -12.43 13.21 -8.03
CA PRO A 69 -12.69 11.93 -7.35
C PRO A 69 -13.79 11.12 -8.05
N ALA A 70 -13.63 9.79 -8.03
CA ALA A 70 -14.61 8.87 -8.58
C ALA A 70 -15.99 9.10 -7.94
N SER A 71 -17.00 9.28 -8.79
CA SER A 71 -18.33 9.77 -8.41
C SER A 71 -19.43 8.82 -8.89
N THR A 72 -20.64 8.98 -8.40
CA THR A 72 -21.84 8.30 -8.92
C THR A 72 -22.88 9.35 -9.31
N LEU A 73 -23.60 9.09 -10.40
CA LEU A 73 -24.73 9.89 -10.87
C LEU A 73 -26.02 9.31 -10.27
N LEU A 74 -26.75 10.16 -9.57
CA LEU A 74 -28.08 9.90 -9.03
C LEU A 74 -29.12 10.64 -9.87
N VAL A 75 -30.32 10.07 -9.92
CA VAL A 75 -31.51 10.72 -10.49
C VAL A 75 -32.50 11.06 -9.37
N ILE A 76 -33.14 12.21 -9.52
CA ILE A 76 -34.14 12.73 -8.58
C ILE A 76 -35.43 13.01 -9.35
N GLN A 77 -36.48 12.26 -9.05
CA GLN A 77 -37.77 12.36 -9.74
C GLN A 77 -38.95 12.16 -8.79
N TYR A 78 -40.10 12.77 -9.08
CA TYR A 78 -41.30 12.61 -8.25
C TYR A 78 -41.99 11.28 -8.55
N ARG A 79 -42.23 10.45 -7.53
CA ARG A 79 -42.94 9.17 -7.66
C ARG A 79 -44.32 9.28 -7.01
N PRO A 80 -45.43 9.35 -7.80
CA PRO A 80 -46.78 9.48 -7.27
C PRO A 80 -47.20 8.47 -6.17
N PRO A 81 -46.74 7.21 -6.15
CA PRO A 81 -47.06 6.27 -5.06
C PRO A 81 -46.52 6.66 -3.68
N LEU A 82 -45.64 7.66 -3.57
CA LEU A 82 -44.98 8.08 -2.32
C LEU A 82 -45.26 9.54 -1.92
N ASP A 83 -45.95 10.33 -2.75
CA ASP A 83 -46.11 11.80 -2.63
C ASP A 83 -44.76 12.54 -2.39
N ALA A 84 -43.70 12.01 -2.98
CA ALA A 84 -42.32 12.39 -2.69
C ALA A 84 -41.41 12.32 -3.93
N TYR A 85 -40.32 13.08 -3.88
CA TYR A 85 -39.17 12.92 -4.75
C TYR A 85 -38.31 11.75 -4.26
N THR A 86 -38.03 10.79 -5.14
CA THR A 86 -37.08 9.71 -4.88
C THR A 86 -35.69 10.10 -5.34
N ILE A 87 -34.69 9.86 -4.48
CA ILE A 87 -33.28 9.82 -4.88
C ILE A 87 -32.94 8.36 -5.16
N GLU A 88 -32.57 8.07 -6.40
CA GLU A 88 -32.27 6.72 -6.86
C GLU A 88 -31.13 6.71 -7.88
N TRP A 89 -30.63 5.53 -8.23
CA TRP A 89 -29.86 5.35 -9.46
C TRP A 89 -30.80 5.29 -10.65
N PRO A 90 -30.32 5.62 -11.87
CA PRO A 90 -31.04 5.35 -13.11
C PRO A 90 -31.62 3.92 -13.14
N ALA A 91 -32.88 3.78 -13.54
CA ALA A 91 -33.66 2.56 -13.36
C ALA A 91 -34.81 2.43 -14.37
N GLY A 92 -34.61 1.53 -15.33
CA GLY A 92 -35.46 1.37 -16.51
C GLY A 92 -36.20 0.05 -16.62
N LEU A 93 -37.07 -0.07 -17.63
CA LEU A 93 -37.80 -1.30 -17.93
C LEU A 93 -37.04 -2.14 -18.98
N ILE A 94 -37.08 -3.47 -18.85
CA ILE A 94 -36.50 -4.35 -19.86
C ILE A 94 -37.61 -4.70 -20.86
N ASP A 95 -37.37 -4.36 -22.13
CA ASP A 95 -38.36 -4.59 -23.19
C ASP A 95 -38.40 -6.05 -23.66
N ALA A 96 -39.46 -6.44 -24.37
CA ALA A 96 -39.81 -7.86 -24.58
C ALA A 96 -38.77 -8.71 -25.37
N GLU A 97 -37.90 -8.06 -26.14
CA GLU A 97 -36.81 -8.67 -26.94
C GLU A 97 -35.43 -8.09 -26.58
N GLU A 98 -35.30 -7.44 -25.41
CA GLU A 98 -34.10 -6.72 -24.95
C GLU A 98 -33.39 -7.46 -23.79
N THR A 99 -32.06 -7.36 -23.68
CA THR A 99 -31.31 -7.84 -22.50
C THR A 99 -31.14 -6.76 -21.43
N ALA A 100 -30.80 -7.16 -20.20
CA ALA A 100 -30.54 -6.21 -19.12
C ALA A 100 -29.33 -5.29 -19.40
N GLU A 101 -28.32 -5.75 -20.15
CA GLU A 101 -27.22 -4.89 -20.62
C GLU A 101 -27.72 -3.82 -21.61
N GLN A 102 -28.57 -4.22 -22.56
CA GLN A 102 -29.10 -3.33 -23.60
C GLN A 102 -30.02 -2.27 -23.00
N ALA A 103 -30.96 -2.69 -22.16
CA ALA A 103 -31.83 -1.81 -21.39
C ALA A 103 -31.01 -0.84 -20.53
N ALA A 104 -29.97 -1.31 -19.84
CA ALA A 104 -29.11 -0.44 -19.03
C ALA A 104 -28.40 0.63 -19.87
N VAL A 105 -27.85 0.30 -21.04
CA VAL A 105 -27.18 1.31 -21.90
C VAL A 105 -28.18 2.31 -22.47
N ARG A 106 -29.37 1.85 -22.88
CA ARG A 106 -30.44 2.68 -23.44
C ARG A 106 -31.00 3.64 -22.39
N GLU A 107 -31.50 3.11 -21.28
CA GLU A 107 -32.16 3.87 -20.21
C GLU A 107 -31.18 4.84 -19.54
N PHE A 108 -29.91 4.45 -19.33
CA PHE A 108 -28.89 5.38 -18.80
C PHE A 108 -28.63 6.55 -19.75
N LYS A 109 -28.63 6.32 -21.06
CA LYS A 109 -28.45 7.38 -22.07
C LYS A 109 -29.67 8.30 -22.16
N GLU A 110 -30.86 7.76 -21.95
CA GLU A 110 -32.14 8.46 -21.94
C GLU A 110 -32.30 9.32 -20.66
N GLU A 111 -32.24 8.72 -19.47
CA GLU A 111 -32.38 9.42 -18.18
C GLU A 111 -31.25 10.43 -17.90
N THR A 112 -30.00 10.14 -18.32
CA THR A 112 -28.82 10.91 -17.87
C THR A 112 -28.10 11.72 -18.96
N GLY A 113 -28.27 11.36 -20.23
CA GLY A 113 -27.53 11.93 -21.37
C GLY A 113 -26.12 11.35 -21.59
N TYR A 114 -25.55 10.59 -20.64
CA TYR A 114 -24.20 10.01 -20.76
C TYR A 114 -24.19 8.66 -21.47
N ASP A 115 -23.13 8.38 -22.25
CA ASP A 115 -22.84 7.03 -22.73
C ASP A 115 -22.10 6.24 -21.64
N CYS A 116 -22.43 4.96 -21.46
CA CYS A 116 -21.82 4.11 -20.43
C CYS A 116 -21.39 2.74 -20.96
N LYS A 117 -20.37 2.16 -20.33
CA LYS A 117 -19.88 0.81 -20.55
C LYS A 117 -20.36 -0.10 -19.43
N VAL A 118 -21.14 -1.13 -19.74
CA VAL A 118 -21.53 -2.15 -18.74
C VAL A 118 -20.29 -2.97 -18.34
N LEU A 119 -20.04 -3.05 -17.03
CA LEU A 119 -18.97 -3.83 -16.41
C LEU A 119 -19.45 -5.23 -16.01
N SER A 120 -20.66 -5.33 -15.47
CA SER A 120 -21.30 -6.58 -15.07
C SER A 120 -22.81 -6.42 -14.91
N VAL A 121 -23.54 -7.53 -14.90
CA VAL A 121 -24.97 -7.58 -14.57
C VAL A 121 -25.21 -8.70 -13.56
N SER A 122 -26.00 -8.42 -12.52
CA SER A 122 -26.34 -9.41 -11.49
C SER A 122 -27.31 -10.49 -12.00
N PRO A 123 -27.43 -11.63 -11.30
CA PRO A 123 -28.64 -12.46 -11.38
C PRO A 123 -29.90 -11.66 -11.05
N ALA A 124 -31.08 -12.15 -11.43
CA ALA A 124 -32.34 -11.51 -11.10
C ALA A 124 -32.61 -11.51 -9.58
N GLN A 125 -32.96 -10.35 -9.05
CA GLN A 125 -33.22 -10.07 -7.62
C GLN A 125 -34.69 -9.69 -7.44
N ALA A 126 -35.30 -10.04 -6.30
CA ALA A 126 -36.64 -9.56 -5.97
C ALA A 126 -36.58 -8.10 -5.49
N ALA A 127 -37.45 -7.23 -6.00
CA ALA A 127 -37.51 -5.82 -5.61
C ALA A 127 -38.19 -5.62 -4.25
N ASP A 128 -39.30 -6.33 -4.03
CA ASP A 128 -39.96 -6.52 -2.73
C ASP A 128 -40.51 -7.95 -2.69
N PRO A 129 -39.81 -8.90 -2.05
CA PRO A 129 -40.24 -10.31 -1.96
C PRO A 129 -41.34 -10.55 -0.91
N GLY A 130 -41.74 -9.55 -0.12
CA GLY A 130 -42.82 -9.68 0.86
C GLY A 130 -44.18 -9.38 0.23
N MET A 131 -44.29 -8.29 -0.53
CA MET A 131 -45.55 -7.80 -1.08
C MET A 131 -45.74 -8.07 -2.58
N THR A 132 -44.67 -8.34 -3.32
CA THR A 132 -44.72 -8.40 -4.79
C THR A 132 -44.04 -9.63 -5.38
N ASN A 133 -44.31 -9.94 -6.65
CA ASN A 133 -43.45 -10.82 -7.43
C ASN A 133 -42.41 -10.07 -8.29
N ALA A 134 -42.29 -8.75 -8.15
CA ALA A 134 -41.51 -7.89 -9.03
C ALA A 134 -40.01 -8.16 -8.88
N ASN A 135 -39.29 -8.23 -10.00
CA ASN A 135 -37.87 -8.57 -10.03
C ASN A 135 -37.06 -7.70 -10.99
N MET A 136 -35.77 -7.55 -10.71
CA MET A 136 -34.86 -6.76 -11.53
C MET A 136 -33.43 -7.28 -11.50
N GLN A 137 -32.61 -6.83 -12.45
CA GLN A 137 -31.16 -7.00 -12.39
C GLN A 137 -30.49 -5.67 -12.01
N LEU A 138 -29.30 -5.74 -11.42
CA LEU A 138 -28.40 -4.60 -11.23
C LEU A 138 -27.32 -4.68 -12.29
N ALA A 139 -27.28 -3.71 -13.20
CA ALA A 139 -26.13 -3.48 -14.06
C ALA A 139 -25.15 -2.56 -13.31
N MET A 140 -23.86 -2.90 -13.35
CA MET A 140 -22.79 -1.99 -12.95
C MET A 140 -22.22 -1.35 -14.21
N VAL A 141 -22.19 -0.01 -14.28
CA VAL A 141 -21.77 0.74 -15.48
C VAL A 141 -20.68 1.78 -15.18
N GLU A 142 -19.80 2.01 -16.16
CA GLU A 142 -18.67 2.93 -16.11
C GLU A 142 -18.87 4.05 -17.14
N VAL A 143 -18.64 5.30 -16.71
CA VAL A 143 -18.59 6.49 -17.57
C VAL A 143 -17.20 7.10 -17.45
N GLN A 144 -16.56 7.37 -18.58
CA GLN A 144 -15.27 8.06 -18.66
C GLN A 144 -15.52 9.49 -19.13
N LEU A 145 -15.00 10.48 -18.41
CA LEU A 145 -15.25 11.91 -18.64
C LEU A 145 -13.97 12.66 -19.04
N GLY A 146 -14.08 13.61 -19.97
CA GLY A 146 -13.03 14.56 -20.31
C GLY A 146 -12.98 15.79 -19.39
N GLU A 147 -11.78 16.36 -19.20
CA GLU A 147 -11.54 17.55 -18.35
C GLU A 147 -12.41 18.78 -18.70
N ASN A 148 -12.80 18.92 -19.97
CA ASN A 148 -13.57 20.04 -20.50
C ASN A 148 -14.82 19.56 -21.28
N GLU A 149 -15.38 18.42 -20.89
CA GLU A 149 -16.57 17.87 -21.52
C GLU A 149 -17.83 18.54 -20.95
N GLU A 150 -18.69 19.07 -21.83
CA GLU A 150 -19.94 19.72 -21.42
C GLU A 150 -20.98 18.69 -20.94
N GLU A 151 -21.84 19.11 -20.02
CA GLU A 151 -22.87 18.23 -19.44
C GLU A 151 -23.91 17.88 -20.53
N PRO A 152 -24.11 16.60 -20.91
CA PRO A 152 -24.88 16.23 -22.10
C PRO A 152 -26.39 16.48 -21.92
N GLU A 153 -27.13 16.60 -23.01
CA GLU A 153 -28.60 16.71 -22.95
C GLU A 153 -29.25 15.33 -22.66
N GLN A 154 -30.22 15.32 -21.74
CA GLN A 154 -31.07 14.15 -21.45
C GLN A 154 -32.09 13.92 -22.59
N ARG A 155 -32.64 12.72 -22.69
CA ARG A 155 -33.71 12.35 -23.65
C ARG A 155 -34.88 11.71 -22.93
N LEU A 156 -35.53 12.51 -22.10
CA LEU A 156 -36.65 12.12 -21.25
C LEU A 156 -37.93 11.91 -22.05
N ASP A 157 -38.76 10.95 -21.62
CA ASP A 157 -40.01 10.59 -22.28
C ASP A 157 -41.18 11.50 -21.86
N ASP A 158 -42.31 11.42 -22.57
CA ASP A 158 -43.42 12.39 -22.47
C ASP A 158 -44.16 12.30 -21.12
N GLY A 159 -43.74 13.14 -20.16
CA GLY A 159 -44.21 13.17 -18.77
C GLY A 159 -43.14 12.94 -17.71
N GLU A 160 -41.90 12.66 -18.11
CA GLU A 160 -40.76 12.48 -17.21
C GLU A 160 -40.12 13.81 -16.81
N HIS A 161 -39.84 13.95 -15.50
CA HIS A 161 -39.23 15.14 -14.91
C HIS A 161 -38.10 14.72 -13.99
N ILE A 162 -36.96 14.36 -14.60
CA ILE A 162 -35.80 13.77 -13.94
C ILE A 162 -34.68 14.80 -13.83
N GLN A 163 -34.30 15.13 -12.60
CA GLN A 163 -33.08 15.89 -12.31
C GLN A 163 -31.92 14.91 -12.10
N ARG A 164 -30.69 15.32 -12.41
CA ARG A 164 -29.46 14.56 -12.14
C ARG A 164 -28.58 15.25 -11.09
N GLU A 165 -27.88 14.47 -10.28
CA GLU A 165 -26.84 14.94 -9.36
C GLU A 165 -25.65 14.00 -9.40
N ILE A 166 -24.43 14.54 -9.51
CA ILE A 166 -23.18 13.76 -9.45
C ILE A 166 -22.57 13.96 -8.06
N ILE A 167 -22.38 12.87 -7.32
CA ILE A 167 -21.87 12.88 -5.93
C ILE A 167 -20.59 12.04 -5.86
N PRO A 168 -19.49 12.54 -5.24
CA PRO A 168 -18.30 11.74 -4.96
C PRO A 168 -18.64 10.48 -4.15
N LEU A 169 -18.09 9.32 -4.52
CA LEU A 169 -18.42 8.05 -3.87
C LEU A 169 -18.08 8.02 -2.36
N ALA A 170 -17.12 8.84 -1.92
CA ALA A 170 -16.76 9.01 -0.52
C ALA A 170 -17.84 9.75 0.31
N GLU A 171 -18.65 10.62 -0.32
CA GLU A 171 -19.69 11.43 0.33
C GLU A 171 -21.07 10.77 0.26
N LEU A 172 -21.23 9.73 -0.56
CA LEU A 172 -22.53 9.17 -0.95
C LEU A 172 -23.40 8.79 0.27
N TYR A 173 -22.85 8.13 1.28
CA TYR A 173 -23.63 7.71 2.45
C TYR A 173 -24.21 8.92 3.21
N ASP A 174 -23.38 9.89 3.56
CA ASP A 174 -23.79 11.06 4.33
C ASP A 174 -24.77 11.93 3.55
N ARG A 175 -24.56 12.11 2.24
CA ARG A 175 -25.49 12.83 1.35
C ARG A 175 -26.86 12.16 1.30
N LEU A 176 -26.94 10.83 1.27
CA LEU A 176 -28.21 10.11 1.31
C LEU A 176 -28.88 10.18 2.69
N VAL A 177 -28.09 10.21 3.77
CA VAL A 177 -28.58 10.48 5.13
C VAL A 177 -29.08 11.92 5.28
N GLU A 178 -28.52 12.89 4.57
CA GLU A 178 -29.06 14.26 4.46
C GLU A 178 -30.35 14.33 3.64
N TYR A 179 -30.40 13.67 2.48
CA TYR A 179 -31.61 13.58 1.66
C TYR A 179 -32.79 12.97 2.44
N SER A 180 -32.53 11.94 3.25
CA SER A 180 -33.53 11.29 4.11
C SER A 180 -34.09 12.17 5.24
N LYS A 181 -33.57 13.40 5.42
CA LYS A 181 -34.06 14.40 6.39
C LYS A 181 -34.87 15.53 5.74
N LYS A 182 -34.94 15.61 4.40
CA LYS A 182 -35.68 16.65 3.67
C LYS A 182 -37.16 16.29 3.59
N GLU A 183 -38.04 17.29 3.62
CA GLU A 183 -39.49 17.06 3.43
C GLU A 183 -39.79 16.55 2.01
N ARG A 184 -40.89 15.79 1.85
CA ARG A 184 -41.32 15.14 0.59
C ARG A 184 -40.18 14.44 -0.17
N THR A 185 -39.22 13.83 0.56
CA THR A 185 -38.00 13.24 0.00
C THR A 185 -37.78 11.83 0.54
N VAL A 186 -37.45 10.88 -0.34
CA VAL A 186 -37.21 9.46 0.02
C VAL A 186 -35.99 8.93 -0.74
N VAL A 187 -35.05 8.26 -0.08
CA VAL A 187 -33.97 7.53 -0.77
C VAL A 187 -34.43 6.12 -1.12
N ALA A 188 -34.22 5.68 -2.37
CA ALA A 188 -34.55 4.33 -2.79
C ALA A 188 -33.68 3.29 -2.06
N ALA A 189 -34.33 2.29 -1.45
CA ALA A 189 -33.69 1.32 -0.55
C ALA A 189 -32.46 0.62 -1.16
N LYS A 190 -32.47 0.29 -2.46
CA LYS A 190 -31.33 -0.31 -3.18
C LYS A 190 -30.06 0.56 -3.09
N LEU A 191 -30.21 1.86 -3.35
CA LEU A 191 -29.13 2.84 -3.31
C LEU A 191 -28.65 3.06 -1.87
N PHE A 192 -29.58 3.21 -0.91
CA PHE A 192 -29.23 3.37 0.49
C PHE A 192 -28.51 2.14 1.06
N HIS A 193 -28.98 0.93 0.78
CA HIS A 193 -28.34 -0.31 1.24
C HIS A 193 -26.94 -0.51 0.63
N PHE A 194 -26.73 -0.11 -0.63
CA PHE A 194 -25.40 -0.12 -1.24
C PHE A 194 -24.45 0.87 -0.55
N ALA A 195 -24.86 2.13 -0.41
CA ALA A 195 -24.05 3.15 0.25
C ALA A 195 -23.76 2.83 1.73
N ALA A 196 -24.77 2.33 2.46
CA ALA A 196 -24.61 1.85 3.84
C ALA A 196 -23.72 0.60 3.92
N GLY A 197 -23.77 -0.29 2.94
CA GLY A 197 -22.88 -1.46 2.85
C GLY A 197 -21.42 -1.07 2.60
N MET A 198 -21.17 -0.11 1.72
CA MET A 198 -19.84 0.49 1.51
C MET A 198 -19.33 1.16 2.79
N HIS A 199 -20.12 2.06 3.38
CA HIS A 199 -19.77 2.77 4.61
C HIS A 199 -19.54 1.80 5.78
N PHE A 200 -20.34 0.74 5.91
CA PHE A 200 -20.14 -0.32 6.88
C PHE A 200 -18.80 -1.03 6.65
N ALA A 201 -18.50 -1.48 5.43
CA ALA A 201 -17.23 -2.14 5.11
C ALA A 201 -16.01 -1.24 5.39
N GLN A 202 -16.11 0.06 5.08
CA GLN A 202 -15.09 1.07 5.37
C GLN A 202 -14.91 1.32 6.87
N THR A 203 -15.97 1.20 7.68
CA THR A 203 -15.93 1.47 9.13
C THR A 203 -15.66 0.23 9.99
N GLN A 204 -15.87 -0.99 9.49
CA GLN A 204 -15.56 -2.22 10.25
C GLN A 204 -14.06 -2.56 10.25
N ASN A 205 -13.34 -2.22 9.19
CA ASN A 205 -11.92 -2.59 9.04
C ASN A 205 -10.98 -1.61 9.76
N LYS A 206 -10.81 -1.80 11.07
CA LYS A 206 -9.69 -1.22 11.84
C LYS A 206 -8.41 -2.11 12.05
N PRO A 207 -8.12 -3.17 11.26
CA PRO A 207 -6.76 -3.74 11.22
C PRO A 207 -5.74 -2.91 10.42
N THR A 208 -6.19 -2.06 9.48
CA THR A 208 -5.30 -1.32 8.56
C THR A 208 -4.97 0.11 9.02
N ASP A 209 -5.61 0.61 10.08
CA ASP A 209 -5.27 1.89 10.73
C ASP A 209 -3.83 1.93 11.30
N THR A 210 -3.14 0.78 11.33
CA THR A 210 -1.77 0.64 11.84
C THR A 210 -0.70 0.41 10.78
N GLY A 211 -1.05 0.32 9.51
CA GLY A 211 -0.10 0.18 8.40
C GLY A 211 0.13 1.47 7.62
N MET A 212 1.08 1.43 6.68
CA MET A 212 1.37 2.50 5.73
C MET A 212 1.43 1.96 4.30
N SER A 213 1.05 2.81 3.34
CA SER A 213 1.26 2.56 1.92
C SER A 213 1.72 3.87 1.28
N ARG A 214 3.01 4.20 1.50
CA ARG A 214 3.64 5.44 1.07
C ARG A 214 4.86 5.14 0.20
N LEU A 215 4.59 4.60 -0.97
CA LEU A 215 5.60 4.31 -1.99
C LEU A 215 6.41 5.56 -2.34
N ALA A 216 7.70 5.38 -2.62
CA ALA A 216 8.62 6.46 -2.98
C ALA A 216 8.10 7.32 -4.13
N LEU A 217 8.27 8.64 -3.99
CA LEU A 217 7.89 9.67 -4.96
C LEU A 217 6.39 9.68 -5.33
N SER A 218 5.54 9.06 -4.52
CA SER A 218 4.08 9.23 -4.59
C SER A 218 3.66 10.60 -4.02
N ASP A 219 2.40 10.98 -4.21
CA ASP A 219 1.88 12.22 -3.61
C ASP A 219 1.79 12.14 -2.08
N ALA A 220 1.65 10.93 -1.52
CA ALA A 220 1.76 10.70 -0.08
C ALA A 220 3.21 10.89 0.42
N ASP A 221 4.21 10.44 -0.34
CA ASP A 221 5.63 10.68 -0.04
C ASP A 221 5.97 12.18 -0.16
N LYS A 222 5.51 12.86 -1.23
CA LYS A 222 5.61 14.32 -1.35
C LYS A 222 5.03 15.02 -0.11
N THR A 223 3.82 14.65 0.31
CA THR A 223 3.12 15.30 1.44
C THR A 223 3.92 15.19 2.75
N VAL A 224 4.53 14.03 3.04
CA VAL A 224 5.37 13.89 4.24
C VAL A 224 6.73 14.58 4.07
N ARG A 225 7.30 14.64 2.86
CA ARG A 225 8.53 15.40 2.59
C ARG A 225 8.31 16.91 2.74
N ASP A 226 7.18 17.44 2.28
CA ASP A 226 6.80 18.85 2.48
C ASP A 226 6.72 19.17 3.98
N TRP A 227 6.03 18.33 4.76
CA TRP A 227 5.94 18.43 6.21
C TRP A 227 7.32 18.34 6.90
N PHE A 228 8.20 17.43 6.45
CA PHE A 228 9.57 17.29 6.98
C PHE A 228 10.40 18.56 6.73
N VAL A 229 10.30 19.13 5.52
CA VAL A 229 10.99 20.37 5.12
C VAL A 229 10.46 21.57 5.90
N GLU A 230 9.16 21.68 6.15
CA GLU A 230 8.57 22.75 6.96
C GLU A 230 8.96 22.62 8.44
N THR A 231 8.76 21.42 9.02
CA THR A 231 9.05 21.14 10.43
C THR A 231 10.52 21.42 10.75
N THR A 232 11.46 20.89 9.98
CA THR A 232 12.89 21.11 10.25
C THR A 232 13.32 22.56 10.04
N LYS A 233 12.77 23.30 9.06
CA LYS A 233 13.00 24.75 8.93
C LYS A 233 12.51 25.53 10.16
N SER A 234 11.39 25.13 10.78
CA SER A 234 10.90 25.76 12.01
C SER A 234 11.81 25.52 13.23
N LEU A 235 12.64 24.47 13.19
CA LEU A 235 13.70 24.15 14.17
C LEU A 235 15.06 24.77 13.79
N GLY A 236 15.07 25.80 12.93
CA GLY A 236 16.26 26.53 12.53
C GLY A 236 17.17 25.81 11.52
N CYS A 237 16.76 24.68 10.95
CA CYS A 237 17.59 23.97 9.98
C CYS A 237 17.63 24.65 8.60
N LYS A 238 18.83 24.76 8.04
CA LYS A 238 19.02 24.95 6.60
C LYS A 238 18.73 23.63 5.89
N VAL A 239 17.71 23.62 5.03
CA VAL A 239 17.36 22.46 4.19
C VAL A 239 18.06 22.55 2.83
N THR A 240 18.65 21.43 2.40
CA THR A 240 19.22 21.22 1.07
C THR A 240 18.58 19.97 0.46
N ILE A 241 18.19 20.04 -0.81
CA ILE A 241 17.69 18.89 -1.59
C ILE A 241 18.71 18.62 -2.71
N ASP A 242 19.06 17.34 -2.91
CA ASP A 242 20.02 16.92 -3.94
C ASP A 242 19.35 16.40 -5.23
N ALA A 243 20.17 16.12 -6.24
CA ALA A 243 19.73 15.68 -7.56
C ALA A 243 19.02 14.31 -7.58
N ILE A 244 19.02 13.54 -6.48
CA ILE A 244 18.26 12.28 -6.36
C ILE A 244 17.10 12.39 -5.35
N GLY A 245 16.88 13.57 -4.77
CA GLY A 245 15.76 13.88 -3.88
C GLY A 245 16.02 13.66 -2.40
N ASN A 246 17.26 13.37 -1.99
CA ASN A 246 17.62 13.31 -0.57
C ASN A 246 17.42 14.68 0.05
N VAL A 247 16.84 14.72 1.25
CA VAL A 247 16.52 15.95 1.97
C VAL A 247 17.40 16.04 3.21
N PHE A 248 18.40 16.92 3.17
CA PHE A 248 19.32 17.18 4.27
C PHE A 248 18.87 18.43 5.04
N ALA A 249 18.49 18.28 6.30
CA ALA A 249 18.09 19.38 7.18
C ALA A 249 19.14 19.58 8.28
N VAL A 250 19.91 20.68 8.22
CA VAL A 250 21.08 20.90 9.09
C VAL A 250 20.92 22.16 9.93
N ARG A 251 20.95 22.01 11.26
CA ARG A 251 21.11 23.08 12.26
C ARG A 251 22.60 23.43 12.38
N PRO A 252 22.99 24.72 12.39
CA PRO A 252 24.38 25.12 12.60
C PRO A 252 24.87 24.76 14.02
N GLY A 253 26.18 24.55 14.16
CA GLY A 253 26.89 24.50 15.44
C GLY A 253 27.88 25.65 15.58
N ARG A 254 28.72 25.63 16.61
CA ARG A 254 29.74 26.67 16.89
C ARG A 254 30.78 26.80 15.79
N ASN A 255 31.20 25.69 15.22
CA ASN A 255 32.29 25.59 14.24
C ASN A 255 31.74 25.16 12.87
N ASP A 256 32.28 25.70 11.79
CA ASP A 256 32.01 25.22 10.44
C ASP A 256 32.61 23.81 10.25
N GLY A 257 31.84 22.88 9.66
CA GLY A 257 32.32 21.55 9.32
C GLY A 257 31.21 20.59 8.84
N PRO A 258 31.57 19.35 8.46
CA PRO A 258 30.59 18.34 8.07
C PRO A 258 29.63 18.00 9.22
N PRO A 259 28.31 17.95 9.00
CA PRO A 259 27.33 17.74 10.06
C PRO A 259 27.35 16.31 10.63
N THR A 260 27.08 16.14 11.91
CA THR A 260 26.65 14.84 12.46
C THR A 260 25.15 14.67 12.17
N LEU A 261 24.75 13.65 11.43
CA LEU A 261 23.38 13.44 11.00
C LEU A 261 22.74 12.21 11.66
N ALA A 262 21.52 12.39 12.16
CA ALA A 262 20.55 11.30 12.23
C ALA A 262 19.97 11.06 10.83
N GLY A 263 19.49 9.86 10.51
CA GLY A 263 18.85 9.65 9.21
C GLY A 263 18.27 8.26 8.99
N SER A 264 17.33 8.18 8.05
CA SER A 264 16.73 6.96 7.49
C SER A 264 15.81 7.36 6.31
N HIS A 265 14.68 6.66 6.09
CA HIS A 265 13.72 6.92 5.01
C HIS A 265 12.30 7.28 5.47
N LEU A 266 11.52 7.88 4.55
CA LEU A 266 10.09 8.16 4.70
C LEU A 266 9.20 7.36 3.74
N ASP A 267 9.75 6.76 2.68
CA ASP A 267 9.00 5.82 1.85
C ASP A 267 8.86 4.44 2.51
N THR A 268 7.82 3.70 2.13
CA THR A 268 7.46 2.39 2.70
C THR A 268 7.14 1.36 1.60
N GLN A 269 7.14 0.07 1.96
CA GLN A 269 6.49 -1.01 1.20
C GLN A 269 5.01 -0.68 0.87
N PRO A 270 4.40 -1.37 -0.12
CA PRO A 270 2.98 -1.23 -0.44
C PRO A 270 2.05 -1.61 0.73
N SER A 271 2.55 -2.46 1.64
CA SER A 271 1.89 -2.91 2.86
C SER A 271 2.79 -2.73 4.09
N GLY A 272 3.56 -1.65 4.14
CA GLY A 272 4.51 -1.38 5.23
C GLY A 272 3.83 -1.12 6.58
N GLY A 273 4.63 -1.07 7.64
CA GLY A 273 4.19 -0.59 8.95
C GLY A 273 4.39 0.91 9.14
N ARG A 274 4.42 1.36 10.39
CA ARG A 274 4.50 2.80 10.76
C ARG A 274 5.87 3.22 11.33
N TYR A 275 6.77 2.27 11.54
CA TYR A 275 8.02 2.46 12.26
C TYR A 275 9.24 2.21 11.36
N ASP A 276 9.13 1.27 10.40
CA ASP A 276 10.07 1.05 9.28
C ASP A 276 10.47 2.39 8.63
N GLY A 277 11.76 2.75 8.69
CA GLY A 277 12.38 4.05 8.33
C GLY A 277 11.94 5.27 9.16
N ILE A 278 10.62 5.45 9.26
CA ILE A 278 9.91 6.60 9.82
C ILE A 278 10.36 6.91 11.25
N LEU A 279 10.64 5.87 12.05
CA LEU A 279 11.12 6.01 13.43
C LEU A 279 12.44 6.80 13.50
N GLY A 280 13.40 6.51 12.61
CA GLY A 280 14.69 7.19 12.58
C GLY A 280 14.57 8.67 12.24
N ILE A 281 13.69 8.99 11.29
CA ILE A 281 13.37 10.37 10.91
C ILE A 281 12.68 11.13 12.05
N GLN A 282 11.65 10.54 12.67
CA GLN A 282 10.94 11.17 13.79
C GLN A 282 11.87 11.40 15.00
N ALA A 283 12.71 10.43 15.35
CA ALA A 283 13.68 10.57 16.43
C ALA A 283 14.76 11.63 16.15
N GLY A 284 15.21 11.75 14.89
CA GLY A 284 16.10 12.84 14.48
C GLY A 284 15.45 14.22 14.60
N ILE A 285 14.15 14.35 14.30
CA ILE A 285 13.38 15.59 14.50
C ILE A 285 13.21 15.88 16.00
N GLU A 286 12.94 14.86 16.82
CA GLU A 286 12.80 15.01 18.27
C GLU A 286 14.12 15.46 18.92
N MET A 287 15.25 14.91 18.50
CA MET A 287 16.58 15.40 18.87
C MET A 287 16.73 16.90 18.56
N LEU A 288 16.33 17.36 17.38
CA LEU A 288 16.39 18.79 17.02
C LEU A 288 15.48 19.66 17.91
N LYS A 289 14.29 19.18 18.32
CA LYS A 289 13.44 19.88 19.30
C LYS A 289 14.12 19.98 20.65
N ILE A 290 14.60 18.86 21.20
CA ILE A 290 15.26 18.80 22.52
C ILE A 290 16.49 19.72 22.55
N LEU A 291 17.29 19.75 21.48
CA LEU A 291 18.44 20.67 21.36
C LEU A 291 18.02 22.15 21.31
N GLN A 292 16.80 22.46 20.87
CA GLN A 292 16.25 23.82 20.86
C GLN A 292 15.58 24.18 22.20
N GLU A 293 14.75 23.30 22.76
CA GLU A 293 14.00 23.52 24.00
C GLU A 293 14.89 23.61 25.25
N HIS A 294 16.09 23.03 25.18
CA HIS A 294 17.11 23.09 26.23
C HIS A 294 18.29 24.03 25.90
N ASP A 295 18.19 24.88 24.87
CA ASP A 295 19.24 25.82 24.42
C ASP A 295 20.63 25.16 24.22
N VAL A 296 20.65 23.91 23.74
CA VAL A 296 21.90 23.14 23.57
C VAL A 296 22.60 23.53 22.27
N GLU A 297 23.73 24.19 22.40
CA GLU A 297 24.63 24.53 21.30
C GLU A 297 25.63 23.39 21.05
N THR A 298 25.69 22.88 19.82
CA THR A 298 26.61 21.80 19.40
C THR A 298 27.91 22.38 18.84
N GLU A 299 29.00 21.64 18.95
CA GLU A 299 30.33 22.10 18.50
C GLU A 299 30.43 22.11 16.97
N TYR A 300 29.89 21.09 16.30
CA TYR A 300 29.71 21.08 14.85
C TYR A 300 28.22 21.12 14.48
N PRO A 301 27.88 21.31 13.19
CA PRO A 301 26.48 21.27 12.76
C PRO A 301 25.87 19.89 12.99
N VAL A 302 24.58 19.85 13.25
CA VAL A 302 23.81 18.60 13.47
C VAL A 302 22.52 18.61 12.67
N GLY A 303 21.96 17.46 12.34
CA GLY A 303 20.79 17.44 11.46
C GLY A 303 20.13 16.09 11.26
N VAL A 304 19.19 16.08 10.32
CA VAL A 304 18.46 14.89 9.87
C VAL A 304 18.57 14.77 8.35
N VAL A 305 18.84 13.58 7.83
CA VAL A 305 18.70 13.25 6.41
C VAL A 305 17.55 12.28 6.19
N ASN A 306 16.68 12.62 5.24
CA ASN A 306 15.72 11.69 4.64
C ASN A 306 16.23 11.23 3.29
N TRP A 307 16.56 9.95 3.18
CA TRP A 307 16.95 9.29 1.95
C TRP A 307 15.72 9.00 1.06
N THR A 308 15.94 8.43 -0.13
CA THR A 308 14.89 8.30 -1.17
C THR A 308 14.90 6.93 -1.83
N ASN A 309 13.75 6.25 -1.79
CA ASN A 309 13.58 4.89 -2.30
C ASN A 309 14.61 3.95 -1.64
N GLU A 310 14.57 3.89 -0.31
CA GLU A 310 15.30 2.87 0.46
C GLU A 310 14.67 1.52 0.20
N GLU A 311 13.34 1.42 0.33
CA GLU A 311 12.58 0.15 0.33
C GLU A 311 12.65 -0.63 -0.99
N GLY A 312 13.13 -0.01 -2.07
CA GLY A 312 13.16 -0.58 -3.43
C GLY A 312 11.77 -0.87 -4.03
N ALA A 313 10.69 -0.62 -3.29
CA ALA A 313 9.36 -1.16 -3.54
C ALA A 313 8.71 -0.62 -4.83
N ARG A 314 8.87 0.67 -5.10
CA ARG A 314 8.37 1.27 -6.35
C ARG A 314 9.41 1.22 -7.45
N PHE A 315 10.64 1.63 -7.17
CA PHE A 315 11.76 1.60 -8.12
C PHE A 315 12.77 0.53 -7.68
N PRO A 316 13.04 -0.52 -8.49
CA PRO A 316 13.59 -1.79 -8.00
C PRO A 316 15.12 -1.78 -7.81
N ILE A 317 15.60 -0.90 -6.94
CA ILE A 317 16.91 -0.94 -6.26
C ILE A 317 16.66 -0.42 -4.85
N SER A 318 17.01 -1.19 -3.81
CA SER A 318 16.94 -0.71 -2.42
C SER A 318 18.15 0.14 -2.04
N MET A 319 18.01 0.96 -0.98
CA MET A 319 19.00 1.95 -0.53
C MET A 319 19.46 2.86 -1.69
N MET A 320 18.54 3.21 -2.61
CA MET A 320 18.90 3.73 -3.93
C MET A 320 19.69 5.04 -3.82
N ALA A 321 19.16 6.00 -3.06
CA ALA A 321 19.66 7.37 -3.07
C ALA A 321 20.84 7.61 -2.13
N SER A 322 20.98 6.83 -1.04
CA SER A 322 22.22 6.77 -0.27
C SER A 322 23.33 6.08 -1.07
N GLY A 323 23.01 5.05 -1.85
CA GLY A 323 23.94 4.42 -2.79
C GLY A 323 24.40 5.34 -3.91
N VAL A 324 23.55 6.28 -4.36
CA VAL A 324 23.95 7.38 -5.27
C VAL A 324 24.84 8.39 -4.56
N TRP A 325 24.46 8.85 -3.37
CA TRP A 325 25.29 9.77 -2.57
C TRP A 325 26.68 9.19 -2.27
N ALA A 326 26.76 7.90 -1.99
CA ALA A 326 28.02 7.17 -1.77
C ALA A 326 28.76 6.81 -3.07
N GLU A 327 28.33 7.33 -4.23
CA GLU A 327 28.86 7.09 -5.58
C GLU A 327 28.96 5.61 -5.98
N SER A 328 28.26 4.73 -5.26
CA SER A 328 28.20 3.28 -5.53
C SER A 328 27.16 2.94 -6.60
N ILE A 329 26.15 3.80 -6.77
CA ILE A 329 25.15 3.75 -7.84
C ILE A 329 25.32 5.03 -8.67
N ALA A 330 25.45 4.90 -9.99
CA ALA A 330 25.50 6.07 -10.87
C ALA A 330 24.15 6.82 -10.85
N LEU A 331 24.18 8.14 -10.69
CA LEU A 331 22.98 9.00 -10.70
C LEU A 331 22.08 8.76 -11.93
N GLU A 332 22.68 8.56 -13.11
CA GLU A 332 21.97 8.24 -14.35
C GLU A 332 21.24 6.88 -14.28
N ARG A 333 21.84 5.86 -13.65
CA ARG A 333 21.19 4.55 -13.46
C ARG A 333 19.95 4.70 -12.57
N ALA A 334 20.07 5.45 -11.47
CA ALA A 334 18.96 5.71 -10.55
C ALA A 334 17.85 6.54 -11.21
N HIS A 335 18.19 7.67 -11.84
CA HIS A 335 17.27 8.54 -12.59
C HIS A 335 16.44 7.79 -13.65
N ASN A 336 17.04 6.79 -14.30
CA ASN A 336 16.42 6.00 -15.36
C ASN A 336 15.72 4.72 -14.86
N LEU A 337 15.70 4.42 -13.55
CA LEU A 337 14.87 3.34 -13.01
C LEU A 337 13.39 3.63 -13.31
N LYS A 338 12.71 2.64 -13.86
CA LYS A 338 11.24 2.62 -14.01
C LYS A 338 10.58 2.05 -12.77
N GLU A 339 9.34 2.48 -12.52
CA GLU A 339 8.51 1.87 -11.49
C GLU A 339 8.08 0.43 -11.85
N VAL A 340 7.92 -0.44 -10.86
CA VAL A 340 7.54 -1.85 -11.03
C VAL A 340 6.15 -2.01 -11.69
N ALA A 341 5.22 -1.11 -11.38
CA ALA A 341 3.82 -1.18 -11.78
C ALA A 341 3.38 0.01 -12.65
N GLY A 342 4.14 0.33 -13.71
CA GLY A 342 3.83 1.46 -14.57
C GLY A 342 4.90 1.79 -15.61
N ASN A 343 5.19 3.08 -15.80
CA ASN A 343 6.15 3.58 -16.78
C ASN A 343 6.89 4.86 -16.36
N ALA A 344 6.51 5.50 -15.26
CA ALA A 344 7.24 6.64 -14.73
C ALA A 344 8.66 6.23 -14.31
N THR A 345 9.59 7.20 -14.35
CA THR A 345 10.96 7.02 -13.85
C THR A 345 11.20 7.86 -12.60
N VAL A 346 12.21 7.47 -11.81
CA VAL A 346 12.67 8.25 -10.64
C VAL A 346 12.85 9.72 -10.98
N LYS A 347 13.50 10.04 -12.11
CA LYS A 347 13.72 11.43 -12.54
C LYS A 347 12.42 12.16 -12.88
N ALA A 348 11.47 11.49 -13.55
CA ALA A 348 10.19 12.07 -13.89
C ALA A 348 9.37 12.38 -12.63
N GLU A 349 9.33 11.45 -11.68
CA GLU A 349 8.60 11.63 -10.43
C GLU A 349 9.25 12.67 -9.51
N LEU A 350 10.59 12.69 -9.36
CA LEU A 350 11.30 13.75 -8.64
C LEU A 350 10.98 15.14 -9.22
N GLY A 351 10.89 15.26 -10.54
CA GLY A 351 10.45 16.48 -11.22
C GLY A 351 8.97 16.80 -10.92
N ARG A 352 8.08 15.81 -11.01
CA ARG A 352 6.63 15.94 -10.77
C ARG A 352 6.31 16.39 -9.33
N ILE A 353 7.02 15.85 -8.34
CA ILE A 353 6.81 16.19 -6.92
C ILE A 353 7.62 17.42 -6.47
N GLY A 354 8.53 17.95 -7.30
CA GLY A 354 9.35 19.13 -6.99
C GLY A 354 10.60 18.86 -6.14
N TYR A 355 11.06 17.61 -6.05
CA TYR A 355 12.23 17.19 -5.27
C TYR A 355 13.48 16.88 -6.12
N HIS A 356 13.48 17.15 -7.43
CA HIS A 356 14.69 17.09 -8.26
C HIS A 356 15.60 18.31 -7.98
N GLY A 357 16.43 18.22 -6.93
CA GLY A 357 17.31 19.30 -6.48
C GLY A 357 18.49 19.60 -7.41
N GLU A 358 19.12 20.77 -7.20
CA GLU A 358 20.28 21.22 -7.98
C GLU A 358 21.63 20.78 -7.40
N THR A 359 21.68 20.44 -6.11
CA THR A 359 22.91 20.00 -5.43
C THR A 359 23.32 18.62 -5.95
N PRO A 360 24.59 18.38 -6.33
CA PRO A 360 25.02 17.05 -6.77
C PRO A 360 24.85 16.02 -5.65
N ALA A 361 24.18 14.90 -5.97
CA ALA A 361 24.01 13.77 -5.07
C ALA A 361 25.33 13.00 -4.91
N SER A 362 26.20 13.46 -4.02
CA SER A 362 27.54 12.92 -3.78
C SER A 362 28.06 13.33 -2.39
N PHE A 363 28.73 12.40 -1.71
CA PHE A 363 29.44 12.63 -0.44
C PHE A 363 30.50 13.75 -0.52
N LYS A 364 30.98 14.10 -1.72
CA LYS A 364 31.91 15.22 -1.93
C LYS A 364 31.21 16.58 -1.93
N SER A 365 29.92 16.62 -2.27
CA SER A 365 29.10 17.84 -2.33
C SER A 365 28.26 18.04 -1.08
N MET A 366 27.84 16.94 -0.46
CA MET A 366 27.16 16.88 0.84
C MET A 366 27.96 15.97 1.80
N PRO A 367 29.12 16.40 2.31
CA PRO A 367 29.92 15.61 3.24
C PRO A 367 29.19 15.45 4.59
N ILE A 368 29.36 14.30 5.22
CA ILE A 368 28.78 13.96 6.53
C ILE A 368 29.93 13.69 7.51
N GLY A 369 29.83 14.22 8.72
CA GLY A 369 30.82 14.05 9.80
C GLY A 369 30.63 12.74 10.56
N ALA A 370 29.38 12.32 10.77
CA ALA A 370 28.99 10.95 11.14
C ALA A 370 27.49 10.71 10.87
N HIS A 371 27.08 9.46 10.70
CA HIS A 371 25.67 9.05 10.51
C HIS A 371 25.20 8.11 11.63
N PHE A 372 24.02 8.38 12.18
CA PHE A 372 23.37 7.53 13.19
C PHE A 372 21.94 7.21 12.76
N GLU A 373 21.64 5.92 12.58
CA GLU A 373 20.32 5.46 12.13
C GLU A 373 19.62 4.67 13.24
N LEU A 374 18.51 5.22 13.74
CA LEU A 374 17.60 4.52 14.65
C LEU A 374 16.56 3.77 13.84
N HIS A 375 16.40 2.48 14.10
CA HIS A 375 15.47 1.63 13.37
C HIS A 375 14.79 0.60 14.28
N ILE A 376 13.74 -0.04 13.78
CA ILE A 376 13.19 -1.27 14.36
C ILE A 376 14.06 -2.47 13.95
N GLU A 377 14.07 -3.53 14.78
CA GLU A 377 14.90 -4.72 14.51
C GLU A 377 14.57 -5.44 13.20
N GLN A 378 13.29 -5.37 12.78
CA GLN A 378 12.70 -6.19 11.72
C GLN A 378 12.87 -7.71 11.97
N GLY A 379 13.04 -8.09 13.25
CA GLY A 379 13.29 -9.44 13.73
C GLY A 379 12.93 -9.59 15.22
N PRO A 380 12.95 -10.83 15.77
CA PRO A 380 12.43 -11.12 17.11
C PRO A 380 13.51 -11.30 18.19
N ILE A 381 14.76 -10.91 17.96
CA ILE A 381 15.91 -11.21 18.83
C ILE A 381 15.84 -10.39 20.13
N LEU A 382 15.61 -9.09 20.05
CA LEU A 382 15.51 -8.16 21.19
C LEU A 382 14.29 -8.48 22.06
N GLU A 383 13.14 -8.75 21.44
CA GLU A 383 11.91 -9.18 22.14
C GLU A 383 12.18 -10.46 22.95
N ARG A 384 12.75 -11.49 22.31
CA ARG A 384 13.06 -12.77 22.97
C ARG A 384 14.17 -12.67 24.02
N ALA A 385 15.13 -11.77 23.83
CA ALA A 385 16.19 -11.49 24.79
C ALA A 385 15.73 -10.58 25.96
N GLN A 386 14.53 -10.01 25.88
CA GLN A 386 14.02 -8.97 26.78
C GLN A 386 14.96 -7.75 26.87
N LYS A 387 15.56 -7.36 25.74
CA LYS A 387 16.51 -6.25 25.60
C LYS A 387 15.86 -5.10 24.83
N LYS A 388 16.18 -3.86 25.20
CA LYS A 388 15.60 -2.65 24.60
C LYS A 388 16.44 -2.02 23.47
N ILE A 389 17.71 -2.41 23.32
CA ILE A 389 18.65 -1.82 22.33
C ILE A 389 19.55 -2.91 21.70
N GLY A 390 19.76 -2.85 20.37
CA GLY A 390 20.70 -3.68 19.59
C GLY A 390 21.65 -2.87 18.65
N VAL A 391 22.79 -3.46 18.24
CA VAL A 391 23.87 -2.82 17.41
C VAL A 391 24.45 -3.80 16.33
N VAL A 392 24.47 -3.48 15.02
CA VAL A 392 23.86 -4.29 13.89
C VAL A 392 24.74 -4.94 12.75
N GLN A 393 24.41 -6.18 12.23
CA GLN A 393 25.01 -6.98 11.06
C GLN A 393 24.22 -8.21 10.38
N ASP A 394 23.71 -8.17 9.11
CA ASP A 394 23.57 -9.24 8.00
C ASP A 394 22.64 -10.57 7.84
N ALA A 395 22.02 -10.95 6.62
CA ALA A 395 21.57 -12.34 6.03
C ALA A 395 20.65 -12.54 4.67
N HIS A 396 20.43 -13.77 3.99
CA HIS A 396 19.06 -14.42 3.57
C HIS A 396 19.01 -15.74 2.45
N THR A 397 17.90 -16.58 2.03
CA THR A 397 17.50 -17.91 1.13
C THR A 397 15.94 -18.64 0.92
N GLY A 398 15.27 -19.16 -0.22
CA GLY A 398 13.78 -19.76 -0.39
C GLY A 398 13.27 -21.19 -1.12
N SER A 399 11.96 -21.65 -1.38
CA SER A 399 11.56 -23.13 -1.83
C SER A 399 10.19 -23.63 -2.58
N THR A 400 9.97 -24.93 -3.12
CA THR A 400 8.75 -25.63 -3.87
C THR A 400 8.84 -27.21 -4.36
N PRO A 401 7.81 -27.97 -4.97
CA PRO A 401 7.77 -30.22 -5.32
C PRO A 401 8.24 -31.26 -6.45
N PHE A 402 9.47 -31.70 -6.70
CA PHE A 402 9.81 -33.10 -7.19
C PHE A 402 9.61 -33.55 -8.68
N ALA A 403 9.04 -34.75 -8.96
CA ALA A 403 9.41 -35.74 -10.04
C ALA A 403 9.39 -35.29 -11.52
N ASP A 404 8.23 -35.36 -12.20
CA ASP A 404 8.06 -34.86 -13.57
C ASP A 404 8.00 -33.32 -13.61
N ARG A 405 7.92 -32.68 -12.43
CA ARG A 405 8.11 -31.23 -12.33
C ARG A 405 9.56 -30.92 -12.79
N ALA A 406 9.78 -30.32 -13.97
CA ALA A 406 11.05 -29.65 -14.33
C ALA A 406 11.19 -28.35 -13.52
N ASP A 407 11.29 -28.52 -12.21
CA ASP A 407 10.89 -27.51 -11.24
C ASP A 407 12.05 -26.59 -10.90
N ALA A 408 12.08 -25.43 -11.57
CA ALA A 408 13.03 -24.38 -11.25
C ALA A 408 12.93 -23.96 -9.76
N LEU A 409 11.76 -24.14 -9.11
CA LEU A 409 11.52 -23.70 -7.74
C LEU A 409 11.71 -24.82 -6.68
N LEU A 410 11.60 -26.12 -7.03
CA LEU A 410 12.20 -27.19 -6.20
C LEU A 410 13.72 -27.16 -6.30
N LEU A 411 14.27 -26.96 -7.50
CA LEU A 411 15.72 -26.85 -7.61
C LEU A 411 16.17 -25.72 -6.70
N ALA A 412 15.59 -24.52 -6.83
CA ALA A 412 15.76 -23.44 -5.87
C ALA A 412 15.63 -23.92 -4.43
N ALA A 413 14.55 -24.61 -4.03
CA ALA A 413 14.38 -25.17 -2.68
C ALA A 413 15.57 -25.98 -2.17
N ARG A 414 16.16 -26.83 -3.01
CA ARG A 414 17.34 -27.62 -2.67
C ARG A 414 18.59 -26.75 -2.62
N LEU A 415 18.77 -25.85 -3.58
CA LEU A 415 19.86 -24.86 -3.58
C LEU A 415 19.84 -24.02 -2.29
N ILE A 416 18.64 -23.69 -1.81
CA ILE A 416 18.38 -22.85 -0.65
C ILE A 416 18.49 -23.60 0.68
N THR A 417 17.90 -24.78 0.79
CA THR A 417 18.01 -25.58 2.03
C THR A 417 19.44 -26.09 2.18
N HIS A 418 20.14 -26.35 1.07
CA HIS A 418 21.58 -26.50 1.06
C HIS A 418 22.31 -25.23 1.48
N SER A 419 21.94 -24.06 0.95
CA SER A 419 22.52 -22.77 1.35
C SER A 419 22.38 -22.53 2.84
N HIS A 420 21.20 -22.72 3.42
CA HIS A 420 20.98 -22.59 4.87
C HIS A 420 21.80 -23.61 5.67
N ARG A 421 21.81 -24.88 5.27
CA ARG A 421 22.55 -25.95 5.94
C ARG A 421 24.07 -25.76 5.86
N LEU A 422 24.58 -25.30 4.71
CA LEU A 422 25.99 -25.09 4.47
C LEU A 422 26.47 -23.79 5.12
N ALA A 423 25.67 -22.72 5.05
CA ALA A 423 25.91 -21.49 5.79
C ALA A 423 25.94 -21.77 7.31
N THR A 424 24.97 -22.52 7.85
CA THR A 424 24.97 -22.98 9.25
C THR A 424 26.25 -23.74 9.60
N LYS A 425 26.72 -24.65 8.73
CA LYS A 425 27.97 -25.41 8.92
C LYS A 425 29.23 -24.52 8.94
N HIS A 426 29.21 -23.35 8.29
CA HIS A 426 30.29 -22.36 8.31
C HIS A 426 30.02 -21.17 9.26
N ASN A 427 28.91 -21.15 10.01
CA ASN A 427 28.41 -20.04 10.83
C ASN A 427 28.13 -18.73 10.01
N ALA A 428 27.28 -18.87 9.00
CA ALA A 428 26.77 -17.85 8.06
C ALA A 428 25.23 -18.03 7.85
N LEU A 429 24.53 -17.15 7.09
CA LEU A 429 23.05 -16.94 7.25
C LEU A 429 22.12 -17.06 5.99
N ALA A 430 20.79 -17.30 6.19
CA ALA A 430 19.82 -17.82 5.16
C ALA A 430 18.23 -17.89 5.41
N SER A 431 17.37 -17.09 4.71
CA SER A 431 15.90 -17.12 4.28
C SER A 431 15.51 -15.97 3.18
N THR A 432 14.94 -16.17 1.96
CA THR A 432 15.22 -15.33 0.71
C THR A 432 14.34 -14.09 0.61
N GLY A 433 14.90 -12.91 0.31
CA GLY A 433 14.14 -11.69 0.05
C GLY A 433 13.34 -11.67 -1.27
N ILE A 434 13.95 -12.02 -2.41
CA ILE A 434 13.30 -11.93 -3.74
C ILE A 434 13.16 -13.31 -4.36
N LEU A 435 11.93 -13.73 -4.68
CA LEU A 435 11.63 -15.01 -5.30
C LEU A 435 10.60 -14.86 -6.43
N ASN A 436 11.07 -14.62 -7.65
CA ASN A 436 10.22 -14.48 -8.82
C ASN A 436 10.05 -15.84 -9.52
N LEU A 437 8.81 -16.34 -9.60
CA LEU A 437 8.47 -17.60 -10.27
C LEU A 437 7.50 -17.36 -11.44
N THR A 438 7.73 -18.05 -12.56
CA THR A 438 6.91 -17.89 -13.79
C THR A 438 6.36 -19.25 -14.22
N PRO A 439 5.04 -19.42 -14.46
CA PRO A 439 4.01 -18.37 -14.64
C PRO A 439 3.27 -17.90 -13.37
N GLY A 440 3.67 -18.32 -12.17
CA GLY A 440 3.12 -17.73 -10.93
C GLY A 440 1.67 -18.10 -10.60
N SER A 441 1.27 -19.37 -10.81
CA SER A 441 -0.08 -19.86 -10.47
C SER A 441 -0.04 -20.97 -9.40
N THR A 442 -1.03 -20.98 -8.51
CA THR A 442 -1.17 -21.93 -7.38
C THR A 442 -1.25 -23.41 -7.78
N ASN A 443 -1.51 -23.69 -9.06
CA ASN A 443 -1.63 -25.03 -9.62
C ASN A 443 -0.57 -25.36 -10.69
N THR A 444 0.42 -24.48 -10.93
CA THR A 444 1.35 -24.61 -12.06
C THR A 444 2.81 -24.70 -11.60
N ILE A 445 3.53 -25.67 -12.17
CA ILE A 445 4.96 -25.88 -11.96
C ILE A 445 5.74 -24.72 -12.60
N PRO A 446 6.60 -23.99 -11.86
CA PRO A 446 7.38 -22.90 -12.44
C PRO A 446 8.46 -23.44 -13.39
N GLY A 447 8.33 -23.10 -14.68
CA GLY A 447 9.36 -23.40 -15.69
C GLY A 447 10.56 -22.45 -15.61
N HIS A 448 10.42 -21.33 -14.89
CA HIS A 448 11.51 -20.42 -14.59
C HIS A 448 11.38 -19.86 -13.16
N VAL A 449 12.52 -19.70 -12.50
CA VAL A 449 12.68 -18.97 -11.24
C VAL A 449 13.94 -18.14 -11.32
N SER A 450 13.84 -16.88 -10.89
CA SER A 450 14.99 -16.11 -10.40
C SER A 450 14.78 -15.84 -8.91
N PHE A 451 15.84 -16.06 -8.12
CA PHE A 451 15.81 -15.83 -6.68
C PHE A 451 17.08 -15.10 -6.23
N SER A 452 16.96 -14.20 -5.26
CA SER A 452 18.13 -13.61 -4.61
C SER A 452 18.73 -14.58 -3.60
N LEU A 453 20.06 -14.71 -3.62
CA LEU A 453 20.81 -15.51 -2.67
C LEU A 453 21.81 -14.62 -1.94
N ASP A 454 21.56 -14.43 -0.65
CA ASP A 454 22.19 -13.40 0.16
C ASP A 454 23.04 -14.06 1.26
N ILE A 455 24.23 -14.50 0.86
CA ILE A 455 25.16 -15.22 1.73
C ILE A 455 26.01 -14.24 2.54
N ARG A 456 25.64 -14.06 3.81
CA ARG A 456 26.35 -13.12 4.70
C ARG A 456 27.00 -13.81 5.90
N SER A 457 28.14 -13.29 6.33
CA SER A 457 28.94 -13.77 7.47
C SER A 457 29.88 -12.66 7.96
N PRO A 458 30.27 -12.61 9.26
CA PRO A 458 31.22 -11.62 9.78
C PRO A 458 32.67 -11.70 9.23
N SER A 459 32.93 -12.55 8.24
CA SER A 459 34.23 -12.77 7.60
C SER A 459 34.06 -12.98 6.09
N ASP A 460 34.72 -12.14 5.29
CA ASP A 460 34.73 -12.24 3.83
C ASP A 460 35.25 -13.61 3.35
N GLU A 461 36.28 -14.17 4.00
CA GLU A 461 36.81 -15.52 3.68
C GLU A 461 35.74 -16.61 3.85
N THR A 462 34.85 -16.45 4.84
CA THR A 462 33.72 -17.37 5.04
C THR A 462 32.68 -17.21 3.93
N VAL A 463 32.42 -15.98 3.47
CA VAL A 463 31.51 -15.71 2.33
C VAL A 463 32.08 -16.29 1.03
N GLU A 464 33.34 -16.00 0.68
CA GLU A 464 34.00 -16.52 -0.53
C GLU A 464 34.00 -18.06 -0.57
N LYS A 465 34.33 -18.69 0.57
CA LYS A 465 34.35 -20.15 0.69
C LYS A 465 32.95 -20.75 0.57
N LEU A 466 31.96 -20.15 1.23
CA LEU A 466 30.56 -20.55 1.12
C LEU A 466 30.06 -20.40 -0.31
N GLU A 467 30.30 -19.26 -0.97
CA GLU A 467 29.93 -19.03 -2.37
C GLU A 467 30.52 -20.10 -3.30
N LYS A 468 31.81 -20.42 -3.12
CA LYS A 468 32.53 -21.39 -3.95
C LYS A 468 32.03 -22.82 -3.74
N GLU A 469 31.71 -23.21 -2.51
CA GLU A 469 31.11 -24.51 -2.22
C GLU A 469 29.66 -24.58 -2.75
N LEU A 470 28.86 -23.53 -2.59
CA LEU A 470 27.49 -23.44 -3.11
C LEU A 470 27.45 -23.49 -4.63
N ARG A 471 28.24 -22.66 -5.34
CA ARG A 471 28.32 -22.69 -6.81
C ARG A 471 28.61 -24.11 -7.31
N ARG A 472 29.56 -24.82 -6.68
CA ARG A 472 29.89 -26.23 -7.02
C ARG A 472 28.72 -27.18 -6.77
N ASP A 473 28.07 -27.11 -5.62
CA ASP A 473 26.96 -28.01 -5.28
C ASP A 473 25.69 -27.71 -6.07
N PHE A 474 25.42 -26.46 -6.39
CA PHE A 474 24.30 -26.05 -7.22
C PHE A 474 24.43 -26.64 -8.62
N ASP A 475 25.64 -26.59 -9.18
CA ASP A 475 26.01 -27.20 -10.46
C ASP A 475 25.82 -28.74 -10.46
N LEU A 476 25.89 -29.40 -9.30
CA LEU A 476 25.63 -30.84 -9.15
C LEU A 476 24.13 -31.12 -9.03
N LEU A 477 23.43 -30.38 -8.17
CA LEU A 477 21.99 -30.49 -7.93
C LEU A 477 21.17 -30.18 -9.20
N ALA A 478 21.57 -29.19 -9.99
CA ALA A 478 20.93 -28.84 -11.28
C ALA A 478 21.07 -29.95 -12.34
N ARG A 479 22.14 -30.75 -12.25
CA ARG A 479 22.38 -31.95 -13.06
C ARG A 479 21.83 -33.24 -12.43
N GLY A 480 21.01 -33.13 -11.37
CA GLY A 480 20.39 -34.28 -10.70
C GLY A 480 21.38 -35.18 -9.95
N THR A 481 22.59 -34.70 -9.66
CA THR A 481 23.57 -35.41 -8.81
C THR A 481 23.33 -35.08 -7.34
N ASP A 482 23.35 -36.10 -6.49
CA ASP A 482 23.08 -35.92 -5.06
C ASP A 482 24.24 -35.23 -4.33
N VAL A 483 23.90 -34.40 -3.37
CA VAL A 483 24.81 -33.67 -2.48
C VAL A 483 24.30 -33.86 -1.05
N ASP A 484 25.08 -34.53 -0.21
CA ASP A 484 24.77 -34.83 1.20
C ASP A 484 23.35 -35.39 1.47
N GLY A 485 22.73 -36.10 0.52
CA GLY A 485 21.39 -36.65 0.67
C GLY A 485 20.23 -35.70 0.36
N LEU A 486 20.46 -34.53 -0.24
CA LEU A 486 19.41 -33.58 -0.64
C LEU A 486 18.46 -34.10 -1.73
N LEU A 487 18.84 -35.18 -2.42
CA LEU A 487 17.98 -35.94 -3.33
C LEU A 487 17.45 -37.25 -2.70
N ALA A 488 17.87 -37.61 -1.50
CA ALA A 488 17.45 -38.86 -0.84
C ALA A 488 15.93 -38.88 -0.60
N GLY A 489 15.29 -40.02 -0.86
CA GLY A 489 13.84 -40.17 -0.77
C GLY A 489 13.03 -39.40 -1.83
N SER A 490 13.67 -38.60 -2.69
CA SER A 490 13.02 -37.93 -3.81
C SER A 490 13.00 -38.83 -5.04
N THR A 491 11.95 -38.70 -5.86
CA THR A 491 12.00 -39.20 -7.24
C THR A 491 13.03 -38.40 -8.06
N PRO A 492 13.81 -39.03 -8.95
CA PRO A 492 14.63 -38.32 -9.93
C PRO A 492 13.78 -37.36 -10.79
N ALA A 493 14.38 -36.24 -11.20
CA ALA A 493 13.72 -35.19 -11.97
C ALA A 493 14.55 -34.79 -13.19
N LEU A 494 13.94 -34.01 -14.10
CA LEU A 494 14.63 -33.49 -15.27
C LEU A 494 15.74 -32.49 -14.88
N THR A 495 16.86 -32.52 -15.61
CA THR A 495 17.96 -31.58 -15.44
C THR A 495 17.59 -30.17 -15.87
N LEU A 496 18.11 -29.17 -15.17
CA LEU A 496 17.77 -27.76 -15.34
C LEU A 496 19.02 -26.93 -15.65
N SER A 497 18.87 -25.88 -16.45
CA SER A 497 19.89 -24.86 -16.65
C SER A 497 19.92 -23.90 -15.47
N LEU A 498 21.11 -23.65 -14.91
CA LEU A 498 21.34 -22.67 -13.87
C LEU A 498 22.27 -21.57 -14.39
N GLU A 499 21.94 -20.32 -14.09
CA GLU A 499 22.83 -19.17 -14.22
C GLU A 499 22.91 -18.46 -12.87
N TRP A 500 24.13 -18.17 -12.39
CA TRP A 500 24.35 -17.37 -11.18
C TRP A 500 25.06 -16.08 -11.56
N ARG A 501 24.29 -14.99 -11.59
CA ARG A 501 24.79 -13.62 -11.64
C ARG A 501 24.93 -13.06 -10.23
N THR A 502 26.09 -12.50 -9.90
CA THR A 502 26.28 -11.69 -8.70
C THR A 502 25.63 -10.32 -8.93
N ASP A 503 24.76 -9.88 -8.03
CA ASP A 503 24.06 -8.59 -8.14
C ASP A 503 24.83 -7.50 -7.39
N THR A 504 25.09 -7.73 -6.10
CA THR A 504 25.94 -6.91 -5.24
C THR A 504 26.92 -7.78 -4.45
N ILE A 505 28.12 -7.26 -4.20
CA ILE A 505 28.99 -7.73 -3.11
C ILE A 505 29.10 -6.58 -2.12
N SER A 506 28.87 -6.87 -0.84
CA SER A 506 29.22 -6.00 0.27
C SER A 506 30.09 -6.81 1.22
N ASN A 507 31.35 -6.41 1.38
CA ASN A 507 32.25 -6.97 2.38
C ASN A 507 31.70 -6.72 3.79
N ALA A 508 32.12 -7.54 4.76
CA ALA A 508 31.70 -7.47 6.16
C ALA A 508 31.98 -6.08 6.77
N THR A 509 30.97 -5.21 6.75
CA THR A 509 31.12 -3.77 6.93
C THR A 509 31.03 -3.43 8.41
N LYS A 510 32.16 -3.04 8.99
CA LYS A 510 32.25 -2.69 10.41
C LYS A 510 31.92 -1.21 10.61
N PHE A 511 30.88 -0.95 11.39
CA PHE A 511 30.54 0.39 11.87
C PHE A 511 31.65 0.98 12.74
N HIS A 512 31.70 2.31 12.82
CA HIS A 512 32.84 3.01 13.41
C HIS A 512 32.88 2.84 14.94
N PRO A 513 34.02 2.44 15.53
CA PRO A 513 34.09 2.05 16.95
C PRO A 513 33.68 3.18 17.91
N ASP A 514 34.03 4.43 17.58
CA ASP A 514 33.65 5.58 18.41
C ASP A 514 32.15 5.89 18.36
N CYS A 515 31.48 5.59 17.25
CA CYS A 515 30.04 5.75 17.11
C CYS A 515 29.30 4.64 17.89
N ILE A 516 29.79 3.39 17.79
CA ILE A 516 29.33 2.26 18.60
C ILE A 516 29.47 2.57 20.10
N GLN A 517 30.61 3.13 20.53
CA GLN A 517 30.82 3.51 21.93
C GLN A 517 29.86 4.64 22.36
N ALA A 518 29.66 5.66 21.53
CA ALA A 518 28.70 6.74 21.82
C ALA A 518 27.25 6.24 22.01
N VAL A 519 26.82 5.24 21.22
CA VAL A 519 25.54 4.55 21.41
C VAL A 519 25.50 3.76 22.72
N ARG A 520 26.56 2.98 23.01
CA ARG A 520 26.64 2.16 24.23
C ARG A 520 26.63 3.01 25.50
N ASP A 521 27.45 4.05 25.56
CA ASP A 521 27.53 4.96 26.71
C ASP A 521 26.20 5.69 26.96
N SER A 522 25.47 6.00 25.89
CA SER A 522 24.13 6.59 25.96
C SER A 522 23.14 5.60 26.56
N ALA A 523 23.02 4.40 25.97
CA ALA A 523 22.11 3.36 26.44
C ALA A 523 22.39 2.92 27.89
N GLU A 524 23.66 2.78 28.28
CA GLU A 524 24.04 2.46 29.66
C GLU A 524 23.73 3.58 30.66
N SER A 525 23.73 4.84 30.21
CA SER A 525 23.37 5.98 31.08
C SER A 525 21.87 6.16 31.29
N ILE A 526 21.05 5.72 30.34
CA ILE A 526 19.57 5.79 30.39
C ILE A 526 19.00 4.57 31.12
N LEU A 527 19.49 3.37 30.79
CA LEU A 527 18.92 2.08 31.22
C LEU A 527 19.74 1.36 32.30
N GLY A 528 20.94 1.85 32.61
CA GLY A 528 21.91 1.17 33.47
C GLY A 528 22.83 0.22 32.69
N LYS A 529 23.85 -0.28 33.38
CA LYS A 529 24.86 -1.18 32.79
C LYS A 529 24.26 -2.48 32.26
N ASP A 530 24.92 -3.03 31.23
CA ASP A 530 24.54 -4.28 30.57
C ASP A 530 23.13 -4.27 29.91
N ALA A 531 22.52 -3.10 29.73
CA ALA A 531 21.17 -2.96 29.17
C ALA A 531 21.09 -3.11 27.64
N ALA A 532 22.12 -2.69 26.91
CA ALA A 532 22.24 -2.87 25.45
C ALA A 532 22.96 -4.19 25.09
N ILE A 533 22.73 -4.69 23.88
CA ILE A 533 23.48 -5.84 23.31
C ILE A 533 23.99 -5.55 21.89
N ASP A 534 25.04 -6.25 21.51
CA ASP A 534 25.48 -6.35 20.10
C ASP A 534 24.58 -7.37 19.36
N ILE A 535 24.26 -7.11 18.08
CA ILE A 535 23.23 -7.79 17.29
C ILE A 535 23.60 -7.91 15.79
N SER A 536 22.74 -8.61 15.06
CA SER A 536 22.72 -8.75 13.61
C SER A 536 21.44 -8.11 13.03
N SER A 537 21.46 -7.43 11.86
CA SER A 537 20.24 -7.08 11.12
C SER A 537 20.16 -7.87 9.82
N GLY A 538 19.08 -8.61 9.61
CA GLY A 538 18.86 -9.29 8.33
C GLY A 538 18.72 -8.34 7.13
N ALA A 539 18.42 -7.05 7.34
CA ALA A 539 18.14 -6.10 6.28
C ALA A 539 19.38 -5.34 5.78
N GLY A 540 19.18 -4.59 4.68
CA GLY A 540 20.01 -3.45 4.33
C GLY A 540 19.37 -2.17 4.87
N HIS A 541 20.17 -1.11 4.99
CA HIS A 541 19.76 0.22 5.45
C HIS A 541 20.66 1.26 4.78
N ASP A 542 20.25 2.52 4.67
CA ASP A 542 21.07 3.59 4.07
C ASP A 542 22.45 3.74 4.76
N SER A 543 22.56 3.40 6.05
CA SER A 543 23.82 3.31 6.79
C SER A 543 24.89 2.39 6.16
N VAL A 544 24.51 1.40 5.35
CA VAL A 544 25.45 0.54 4.60
C VAL A 544 26.24 1.35 3.57
N TYR A 545 25.66 2.43 3.02
CA TYR A 545 26.33 3.32 2.09
C TYR A 545 27.01 4.51 2.78
N THR A 546 26.47 5.03 3.89
CA THR A 546 27.14 6.13 4.60
C THR A 546 28.45 5.69 5.27
N ASN A 547 28.51 4.48 5.83
CA ASN A 547 29.72 3.94 6.49
C ASN A 547 30.93 3.76 5.54
N LYS A 548 30.73 3.90 4.22
CA LYS A 548 31.82 3.89 3.22
C LYS A 548 32.60 5.21 3.18
N HIS A 549 32.01 6.30 3.67
CA HIS A 549 32.52 7.68 3.50
C HIS A 549 32.52 8.52 4.79
N CYS A 550 31.72 8.16 5.81
CA CYS A 550 31.76 8.78 7.13
C CYS A 550 31.68 7.73 8.26
N PRO A 551 32.13 8.05 9.48
CA PRO A 551 31.85 7.26 10.68
C PRO A 551 30.34 7.03 10.86
N THR A 552 29.90 5.77 10.82
CA THR A 552 28.47 5.43 10.94
C THR A 552 28.23 4.38 12.03
N THR A 553 27.04 4.36 12.62
CA THR A 553 26.49 3.23 13.38
C THR A 553 24.96 3.21 13.33
N MET A 554 24.35 2.14 13.84
CA MET A 554 22.91 1.98 13.97
C MET A 554 22.47 1.71 15.41
N ILE A 555 21.21 2.00 15.71
CA ILE A 555 20.52 1.74 16.98
C ILE A 555 19.25 0.97 16.65
N PHE A 556 19.06 -0.24 17.19
CA PHE A 556 17.85 -1.03 17.01
C PHE A 556 16.97 -1.04 18.26
N ILE A 557 15.65 -0.87 18.10
CA ILE A 557 14.64 -1.15 19.14
C ILE A 557 13.82 -2.42 18.82
N PRO A 558 13.15 -3.04 19.80
CA PRO A 558 12.29 -4.20 19.56
C PRO A 558 11.12 -3.87 18.62
N CYS A 559 10.71 -4.86 17.83
CA CYS A 559 9.38 -4.88 17.22
C CYS A 559 8.62 -6.14 17.66
N LYS A 560 7.33 -5.98 17.97
CA LYS A 560 6.46 -7.04 18.48
C LYS A 560 6.41 -8.25 17.53
N GLY A 561 6.74 -9.43 18.04
CA GLY A 561 6.84 -10.67 17.29
C GLY A 561 7.94 -10.71 16.22
N GLY A 562 8.73 -9.65 16.08
CA GLY A 562 9.65 -9.45 14.96
C GLY A 562 8.98 -9.20 13.61
N VAL A 563 7.78 -8.62 13.60
CA VAL A 563 7.02 -8.32 12.38
C VAL A 563 7.46 -6.97 11.79
N SER A 564 7.70 -6.92 10.48
CA SER A 564 8.00 -5.70 9.71
C SER A 564 7.46 -5.83 8.28
N HIS A 565 7.53 -4.77 7.47
CA HIS A 565 6.99 -4.75 6.10
C HIS A 565 5.50 -5.16 6.05
N ASN A 566 4.75 -4.88 7.14
CA ASN A 566 3.41 -5.42 7.39
C ASN A 566 2.55 -4.43 8.22
N PRO A 567 1.22 -4.31 7.97
CA PRO A 567 0.36 -3.39 8.73
C PRO A 567 0.23 -3.67 10.25
N GLU A 568 0.63 -4.85 10.73
CA GLU A 568 0.61 -5.22 12.16
C GLU A 568 1.93 -4.90 12.91
N GLU A 569 2.94 -4.36 12.21
CA GLU A 569 4.20 -3.88 12.78
C GLU A 569 3.98 -2.90 13.94
N TYR A 570 4.67 -3.13 15.06
CA TYR A 570 4.44 -2.40 16.29
C TYR A 570 5.64 -2.42 17.26
N SER A 571 6.19 -1.25 17.55
CA SER A 571 6.99 -0.98 18.75
C SER A 571 6.16 -0.18 19.77
N THR A 572 6.39 -0.35 21.06
CA THR A 572 5.68 0.44 22.08
C THR A 572 6.18 1.90 22.12
N PRO A 573 5.34 2.86 22.57
CA PRO A 573 5.78 4.24 22.75
C PRO A 573 7.00 4.40 23.67
N GLU A 574 7.17 3.51 24.66
CA GLU A 574 8.32 3.52 25.58
C GLU A 574 9.61 3.07 24.88
N GLU A 575 9.54 2.04 24.03
CA GLU A 575 10.69 1.58 23.22
C GLU A 575 11.10 2.65 22.20
N CYS A 576 10.14 3.28 21.53
CA CYS A 576 10.40 4.40 20.61
C CYS A 576 11.06 5.59 21.31
N ALA A 577 10.56 5.98 22.49
CA ALA A 577 11.11 7.09 23.27
C ALA A 577 12.55 6.80 23.73
N ILE A 578 12.83 5.58 24.22
CA ILE A 578 14.16 5.16 24.63
C ILE A 578 15.13 5.12 23.44
N GLY A 579 14.69 4.62 22.29
CA GLY A 579 15.49 4.67 21.05
C GLY A 579 15.87 6.09 20.63
N ALA A 580 14.91 7.02 20.70
CA ALA A 580 15.13 8.43 20.38
C ALA A 580 16.06 9.13 21.39
N GLU A 581 15.96 8.82 22.68
CA GLU A 581 16.87 9.35 23.70
C GLU A 581 18.30 8.83 23.51
N VAL A 582 18.48 7.53 23.21
CA VAL A 582 19.79 6.95 22.87
C VAL A 582 20.38 7.61 21.63
N LEU A 583 19.59 7.87 20.58
CA LEU A 583 20.02 8.59 19.39
C LEU A 583 20.49 10.02 19.70
N CYS A 584 19.68 10.78 20.43
CA CYS A 584 19.99 12.15 20.83
C CYS A 584 21.29 12.24 21.64
N GLN A 585 21.43 11.39 22.67
CA GLN A 585 22.64 11.34 23.48
C GLN A 585 23.87 10.86 22.68
N ALA A 586 23.73 9.89 21.77
CA ALA A 586 24.85 9.37 20.98
C ALA A 586 25.39 10.43 20.02
N VAL A 587 24.53 11.21 19.37
CA VAL A 587 24.92 12.34 18.52
C VAL A 587 25.65 13.41 19.33
N VAL A 588 25.15 13.79 20.51
CA VAL A 588 25.79 14.81 21.37
C VAL A 588 27.15 14.33 21.92
N ARG A 589 27.26 13.08 22.37
CA ARG A 589 28.54 12.50 22.82
C ARG A 589 29.56 12.45 21.69
N TYR A 590 29.13 12.07 20.48
CA TYR A 590 30.02 12.02 19.33
C TYR A 590 30.45 13.42 18.87
N ASP A 591 29.55 14.40 18.89
CA ASP A 591 29.86 15.81 18.58
C ASP A 591 30.91 16.39 19.54
N GLN A 592 30.75 16.18 20.86
CA GLN A 592 31.77 16.57 21.86
C GLN A 592 33.12 15.92 21.58
N LYS A 593 33.14 14.62 21.28
CA LYS A 593 34.36 13.86 20.95
C LYS A 593 35.05 14.30 19.65
N ARG A 594 34.39 15.07 18.76
CA ARG A 594 35.02 15.66 17.56
C ARG A 594 35.89 16.89 17.88
N VAL A 595 35.98 17.31 19.14
CA VAL A 595 36.81 18.43 19.62
C VAL A 595 37.99 17.96 20.52
N GLU A 596 38.02 16.67 20.88
CA GLU A 596 39.09 16.03 21.68
C GLU A 596 40.26 15.50 20.83
#